data_AF-A0ABD0N407-F1
#
_entry.id   AF-A0ABD0N407-F1
#
_cell.length_a   1.000
_cell.length_b   1.000
_cell.length_c   1.000
_cell.angle_alpha   90.00
_cell.angle_beta   90.00
_cell.angle_gamma   90.00
#
_symmetry.space_group_name_H-M   'P 1'
#
loop_
_entity.id
_entity.type
_entity.pdbx_description
1 polymer ?
#
loop_
_entity_poly.entity_id
_entity_poly.type
_entity_poly.pdbx_seq_one_letter_code
_entity_poly.pdbx_strand_id
1 'polypeptide(L)' 'PDLPLDPYVIGLTGGSGSGKSSIAHRLEGLGAVRIDCDQLGHEAYLPGTSAYHKVIQEFGS' A
#
# COMPACT_ATOMS: atom_id res chain seq x y z
N PRO A 1 18.56 -2.27 23.36
CA PRO A 1 17.57 -3.35 23.15
C PRO A 1 17.84 -4.04 21.81
N ASP A 2 18.00 -5.35 21.82
CA ASP A 2 18.14 -6.16 20.60
C ASP A 2 16.82 -6.12 19.84
N LEU A 3 16.73 -5.24 18.84
CA LEU A 3 15.61 -5.23 17.92
C LEU A 3 15.84 -6.30 16.84
N PRO A 4 14.81 -7.03 16.40
CA PRO A 4 14.93 -7.94 15.27
C PRO A 4 15.43 -7.18 14.03
N LEU A 5 16.20 -7.85 13.17
CA LEU A 5 16.65 -7.27 11.90
C LEU A 5 15.48 -6.92 10.97
N ASP A 6 14.38 -7.68 11.08
CA ASP A 6 13.17 -7.45 10.30
C ASP A 6 12.21 -6.48 11.00
N PRO A 7 11.61 -5.54 10.26
CA PRO A 7 10.62 -4.63 10.83
C PRO A 7 9.36 -5.40 11.25
N TYR A 8 8.74 -4.98 12.34
CA TYR A 8 7.41 -5.47 12.72
C TYR A 8 6.36 -4.85 11.80
N VAL A 9 5.62 -5.68 11.07
CA VAL A 9 4.65 -5.22 10.06
C VAL A 9 3.23 -5.26 10.63
N ILE A 10 2.51 -4.14 10.48
CA ILE A 10 1.12 -4.00 10.93
C ILE A 10 0.23 -3.70 9.72
N GLY A 11 -0.78 -4.54 9.48
CA GLY A 11 -1.80 -4.30 8.46
C GLY A 11 -2.89 -3.36 8.98
N LEU A 12 -2.96 -2.14 8.45
CA LEU A 12 -4.03 -1.20 8.75
C LEU A 12 -5.19 -1.36 7.75
N THR A 13 -6.37 -1.71 8.25
CA THR A 13 -7.58 -1.97 7.44
C THR A 13 -8.81 -1.26 8.02
N GLY A 14 -9.93 -1.31 7.30
CA GLY A 14 -11.18 -0.65 7.62
C GLY A 14 -11.99 -0.25 6.38
N GLY A 15 -13.32 -0.11 6.52
CA GLY A 15 -14.21 0.27 5.43
C GLY A 15 -13.91 1.66 4.82
N SER A 16 -14.53 1.98 3.69
CA SER A 16 -14.47 3.34 3.12
C SER A 16 -14.99 4.37 4.12
N GLY A 17 -14.34 5.53 4.21
CA GLY A 17 -14.71 6.59 5.17
C GLY A 17 -14.38 6.33 6.65
N SER A 18 -13.79 5.17 7.01
CA SER A 18 -13.46 4.83 8.42
C SER A 18 -12.29 5.60 9.04
N GLY A 19 -11.62 6.47 8.29
CA GLY A 19 -10.51 7.27 8.81
C GLY A 19 -9.14 6.58 8.83
N LYS A 20 -8.96 5.46 8.11
CA LYS A 20 -7.66 4.75 7.98
C LYS A 20 -6.49 5.69 7.69
N SER A 21 -6.62 6.56 6.70
CA SER A 21 -5.55 7.48 6.30
C SER A 21 -5.14 8.41 7.44
N SER A 22 -6.08 8.84 8.28
CA SER A 22 -5.79 9.65 9.47
C SER A 22 -4.95 8.88 10.50
N ILE A 23 -5.32 7.62 10.77
CA ILE A 23 -4.53 6.75 11.66
C ILE A 23 -3.16 6.43 11.06
N ALA A 24 -3.09 6.18 9.75
CA ALA A 24 -1.83 5.94 9.05
C ALA A 24 -0.85 7.12 9.22
N HIS A 25 -1.32 8.34 8.97
CA HIS A 25 -0.53 9.55 9.16
C HIS A 25 -0.12 9.78 10.62
N ARG A 26 -1.00 9.43 11.57
CA ARG A 26 -0.66 9.48 12.99
C ARG A 26 0.45 8.50 13.35
N LEU A 27 0.43 7.29 12.79
CA LEU A 27 1.49 6.30 12.99
C LEU A 27 2.81 6.76 12.35
N GLU A 28 2.77 7.34 11.16
CA GLU A 28 3.95 7.97 10.53
C GLU A 28 4.55 9.06 11.42
N GLY A 29 3.72 9.95 11.98
CA GLY A 29 4.17 10.99 12.92
C GLY A 29 4.79 10.45 14.22
N LEU A 30 4.55 9.18 14.55
CA LEU A 30 5.17 8.48 15.68
C LEU A 30 6.43 7.69 15.28
N GLY A 31 6.85 7.76 14.02
CA GLY A 31 8.07 7.11 13.52
C GLY A 31 7.83 5.80 12.78
N ALA A 32 6.58 5.41 12.52
CA ALA A 32 6.31 4.25 11.67
C ALA A 32 6.60 4.58 10.19
N VAL A 33 7.09 3.59 9.45
CA VAL A 33 7.14 3.68 7.99
C VAL A 33 5.80 3.21 7.44
N ARG A 34 5.20 4.01 6.55
CA ARG A 34 3.94 3.65 5.88
C ARG A 34 4.21 3.05 4.51
N ILE A 35 3.51 1.96 4.23
CA ILE A 35 3.42 1.35 2.90
C ILE A 35 1.98 1.54 2.45
N ASP A 36 1.76 2.28 1.38
CA ASP A 36 0.42 2.56 0.85
C ASP A 36 0.06 1.57 -0.27
N CYS A 37 -0.83 0.63 0.03
CA CYS A 37 -1.26 -0.37 -0.94
C CYS A 37 -2.08 0.21 -2.11
N ASP A 38 -2.82 1.30 -1.90
CA ASP A 38 -3.63 1.90 -2.97
C ASP A 38 -2.69 2.57 -3.99
N GLN A 39 -1.69 3.31 -3.49
CA GLN A 39 -0.65 3.91 -4.32
C GLN A 39 0.16 2.85 -5.07
N LEU A 40 0.69 1.85 -4.35
CA LEU A 40 1.50 0.79 -4.96
C LEU A 40 0.68 -0.04 -5.96
N GLY A 41 -0.60 -0.27 -5.66
CA GLY A 41 -1.53 -0.93 -6.58
C GLY A 41 -1.61 -0.14 -7.89
N HIS A 42 -1.79 1.18 -7.81
CA HIS A 42 -1.82 2.04 -9.00
C HIS A 42 -0.51 2.04 -9.79
N GLU A 43 0.62 2.17 -9.09
CA GLU A 43 1.95 2.13 -9.70
C GLU A 43 2.24 0.79 -10.40
N ALA A 44 1.76 -0.32 -9.82
CA ALA A 44 2.00 -1.66 -10.35
C ALA A 44 1.47 -1.85 -11.78
N TYR A 45 0.39 -1.16 -12.16
CA TYR A 45 -0.23 -1.25 -13.48
C TYR A 45 -0.08 0.02 -14.33
N LEU A 46 0.93 0.86 -14.08
CA LEU A 46 1.24 1.97 -14.99
C LEU A 46 1.55 1.47 -16.42
N PRO A 47 1.27 2.27 -17.47
CA PRO A 47 1.55 1.90 -18.85
C PRO A 47 2.98 1.39 -19.05
N GLY A 48 3.12 0.27 -19.76
CA GLY A 48 4.41 -0.39 -20.02
C GLY A 48 4.85 -1.41 -18.97
N THR A 49 4.18 -1.49 -17.81
CA THR A 49 4.46 -2.53 -16.80
C THR A 49 3.89 -3.89 -17.21
N SER A 50 4.41 -4.98 -16.64
CA SER A 50 3.88 -6.32 -16.89
C SER A 50 2.43 -6.48 -16.39
N ALA A 51 2.06 -5.84 -15.28
CA ALA A 51 0.69 -5.89 -14.78
C ALA A 51 -0.27 -5.10 -15.68
N TYR A 52 0.16 -3.96 -16.23
CA TYR A 52 -0.64 -3.22 -17.23
C TYR A 52 -1.04 -4.11 -18.42
N HIS A 53 -0.07 -4.80 -19.02
CA HIS A 53 -0.35 -5.68 -20.16
C HIS A 53 -1.31 -6.82 -19.79
N LYS A 54 -1.19 -7.39 -18.58
CA LYS A 54 -2.13 -8.41 -18.10
C LYS A 54 -3.54 -7.87 -17.92
N VAL A 55 -3.68 -6.66 -17.37
CA VAL A 55 -4.98 -6.00 -17.20
C VAL A 55 -5.62 -5.73 -18.58
N ILE A 56 -4.86 -5.22 -19.54
CA ILE A 56 -5.36 -5.00 -20.91
C ILE A 56 -5.70 -6.31 -21.61
N GLN A 57 -4.90 -7.37 -21.44
CA GLN A 57 -5.19 -8.68 -22.02
C GLN A 57 -6.52 -9.26 -21.51
N GLU A 58 -6.83 -9.07 -20.23
CA GLU A 58 -8.03 -9.62 -19.60
C GLU A 58 -9.28 -8.75 -19.85
N PHE A 59 -9.14 -7.44 -19.80
CA PHE A 59 -10.27 -6.49 -19.77
C PHE A 59 -10.31 -5.51 -20.96
N GLY A 60 -9.28 -5.50 -21.81
CA GLY A 60 -9.23 -4.66 -23.01
C GLY A 60 -9.99 -5.31 -24.16
N SER A 61 -10.97 -4.56 -24.70
CA SER A 61 -11.82 -4.96 -25.83
C SER A 61 -11.11 -4.93 -27.18
#